data_AF-A0A7C1ZLR0-F1
#
_entry.id   AF-A0A7C1ZLR0-F1
#
_cell.length_a   1.000
_cell.length_b   1.000
_cell.length_c   1.000
_cell.angle_alpha   90.00
_cell.angle_beta   90.00
_cell.angle_gamma   90.00
#
_symmetry.space_group_name_H-M   'P 1'
#
loop_
_entity.id
_entity.type
_entity.pdbx_description
1 polymer ?
#
loop_
_entity_poly.entity_id
_entity_poly.type
_entity_poly.pdbx_seq_one_letter_code
_entity_poly.pdbx_strand_id
1 'polypeptide(L)' 'MKQVFVSFHYTAKDKSVNGFGNYVGEFNPDDYLNDLRNFILDLEEKITKVFEDQTKIPCAIKVMFWR' A
#
# COMPACT_ATOMS: atom_id res chain seq x y z
N MET A 1 -12.27 2.63 -13.61
CA MET A 1 -11.57 2.71 -12.31
C MET A 1 -12.54 2.29 -11.21
N LYS A 2 -12.11 1.39 -10.31
CA LYS A 2 -12.83 0.99 -9.10
C LYS A 2 -12.07 1.50 -7.89
N GLN A 3 -12.80 1.97 -6.88
CA GLN A 3 -12.22 2.33 -5.59
C GLN A 3 -11.85 1.07 -4.82
N VAL A 4 -10.66 1.08 -4.23
CA VAL A 4 -10.14 0.00 -3.38
C VAL A 4 -9.80 0.59 -2.03
N PHE A 5 -10.28 -0.05 -0.97
CA PHE A 5 -9.92 0.27 0.41
C PHE A 5 -8.88 -0.72 0.89
N VAL A 6 -7.78 -0.23 1.44
CA VAL A 6 -6.64 -1.05 1.81
C VAL A 6 -6.21 -0.76 3.24
N SER A 7 -6.10 -1.79 4.06
CA SER A 7 -5.45 -1.73 5.37
C SER A 7 -4.05 -2.31 5.27
N PHE A 8 -3.08 -1.60 5.83
CA PHE A 8 -1.67 -1.95 5.70
C PHE A 8 -0.93 -1.82 7.03
N HIS A 9 0.20 -2.51 7.11
CA HIS A 9 1.22 -2.34 8.14
C HIS A 9 2.44 -1.64 7.54
N TYR A 10 3.08 -0.75 8.30
CA TYR A 10 4.33 -0.12 7.90
C TYR A 10 5.43 -0.37 8.93
N THR A 11 6.67 -0.47 8.44
CA THR A 11 7.87 -0.50 9.29
C THR A 11 8.87 0.51 8.73
N ALA A 12 9.38 1.41 9.55
CA ALA A 12 10.45 2.32 9.13
C ALA A 12 11.71 1.52 8.77
N LYS A 13 12.46 1.97 7.76
CA LYS A 13 13.67 1.27 7.28
C LYS A 13 14.77 1.18 8.36
N ASP A 14 14.82 2.18 9.24
CA ASP A 14 15.70 2.20 10.41
C ASP A 14 15.18 1.37 11.59
N LYS A 15 14.00 0.75 11.45
CA LYS A 15 13.29 -0.07 12.45
C LYS A 15 12.89 0.70 13.71
N SER A 16 12.92 2.03 13.70
CA SER A 16 12.59 2.87 14.86
C SER A 16 11.10 2.80 15.21
N VAL A 17 10.24 2.70 14.20
CA VAL A 17 8.78 2.71 14.35
C VAL A 17 8.12 1.71 13.42
N ASN A 18 6.96 1.20 13.86
CA ASN A 18 6.03 0.44 13.04
C ASN A 18 4.59 0.78 13.43
N GLY A 19 3.64 0.45 12.57
CA GLY A 19 2.24 0.69 12.85
C GLY A 19 1.32 0.27 11.72
N PHE A 20 0.06 0.70 11.82
CA PHE A 20 -0.99 0.38 10.87
C PHE A 20 -1.57 1.64 10.25
N GLY A 21 -2.10 1.50 9.04
CA GLY A 21 -2.77 2.58 8.33
C GLY A 21 -3.84 2.08 7.39
N ASN A 22 -4.60 3.03 6.85
CA ASN A 22 -5.58 2.79 5.81
C ASN A 22 -5.28 3.69 4.61
N TYR A 23 -5.52 3.16 3.42
CA TYR A 23 -5.37 3.86 2.16
C TYR A 23 -6.61 3.62 1.31
N VAL A 24 -7.04 4.67 0.60
CA VAL A 24 -8.11 4.58 -0.38
C VAL A 24 -7.52 5.00 -1.71
N GLY A 25 -7.63 4.14 -2.71
CA GLY A 25 -7.12 4.40 -4.04
C GLY A 25 -8.09 3.97 -5.13
N GLU A 26 -7.77 4.32 -6.37
CA GLU A 26 -8.51 3.90 -7.55
C GLU A 26 -7.63 3.03 -8.44
N PHE A 27 -8.19 1.92 -8.94
CA PHE A 27 -7.50 0.93 -9.77
C PHE A 27 -8.35 0.49 -10.95
N ASN A 28 -7.71 0.14 -12.06
CA ASN A 28 -8.38 -0.50 -13.17
C ASN A 28 -8.35 -2.02 -12.97
N PRO A 29 -9.50 -2.70 -12.76
CA PRO A 29 -9.52 -4.15 -12.52
C PRO A 29 -8.99 -4.96 -13.71
N ASP A 30 -9.06 -4.42 -14.93
CA ASP A 30 -8.62 -5.11 -16.14
C ASP A 30 -7.09 -5.28 -16.18
N ASP A 31 -6.34 -4.37 -15.54
CA ASP A 31 -4.86 -4.41 -15.50
C ASP A 31 -4.36 -5.60 -14.65
N TYR A 32 -5.22 -6.15 -13.81
CA TYR A 32 -4.87 -7.18 -12.82
C TYR A 32 -5.70 -8.46 -12.99
N LEU A 33 -6.34 -8.63 -14.15
CA LEU A 33 -7.14 -9.82 -14.46
C LEU A 33 -6.23 -11.07 -14.42
N ASN A 34 -6.37 -11.88 -13.37
CA ASN A 34 -5.52 -13.04 -13.03
C ASN A 34 -4.12 -12.73 -12.47
N ASP A 35 -3.84 -11.49 -12.08
CA ASP A 35 -2.56 -11.09 -11.51
C ASP A 35 -2.72 -10.32 -10.18
N LEU A 36 -3.37 -10.98 -9.23
CA LEU A 36 -3.56 -10.45 -7.89
C LEU A 36 -2.23 -10.20 -7.16
N ARG A 37 -1.17 -10.93 -7.51
CA ARG A 37 0.14 -10.73 -6.89
C ARG A 37 0.71 -9.36 -7.27
N ASN A 38 0.77 -9.04 -8.56
CA ASN A 38 1.30 -7.75 -8.99
C ASN A 38 0.39 -6.59 -8.55
N PHE A 39 -0.92 -6.81 -8.47
CA PHE A 39 -1.83 -5.84 -7.85
C PHE A 39 -1.44 -5.46 -6.41
N ILE A 40 -1.13 -6.46 -5.58
CA ILE A 40 -0.73 -6.21 -4.18
C ILE A 40 0.62 -5.51 -4.11
N LEU A 41 1.57 -5.87 -4.97
CA LEU A 41 2.90 -5.24 -5.00
C LEU A 41 2.80 -3.77 -5.42
N ASP A 42 2.01 -3.46 -6.44
CA ASP A 42 1.75 -2.09 -6.88
C ASP A 42 1.06 -1.26 -5.79
N LEU A 43 0.12 -1.88 -5.06
CA LEU A 43 -0.50 -1.27 -3.89
C LEU A 43 0.53 -0.93 -2.81
N GLU A 44 1.39 -1.88 -2.45
CA GLU A 44 2.44 -1.69 -1.46
C GLU A 44 3.38 -0.54 -1.86
N GLU A 45 3.80 -0.49 -3.13
CA GLU A 45 4.66 0.58 -3.65
C GLU A 45 3.96 1.94 -3.61
N LYS A 46 2.72 2.02 -4.11
CA LYS A 46 1.95 3.27 -4.14
C LYS A 46 1.69 3.81 -2.74
N ILE A 47 1.29 2.94 -1.81
CA ILE A 47 1.07 3.31 -0.40
C ILE A 47 2.39 3.76 0.22
N THR A 48 3.50 3.06 -0.05
CA THR A 48 4.83 3.44 0.46
C THR A 48 5.17 4.86 0.05
N LYS A 49 5.06 5.18 -1.25
CA LYS A 49 5.36 6.51 -1.76
C LYS A 49 4.52 7.60 -1.10
N VAL A 50 3.19 7.40 -1.03
CA VAL A 50 2.28 8.36 -0.40
C VAL A 50 2.61 8.56 1.09
N PHE A 51 2.88 7.47 1.80
CA PHE A 51 3.20 7.51 3.22
C PHE A 51 4.55 8.19 3.49
N GLU A 52 5.58 7.84 2.73
CA GLU A 52 6.91 8.47 2.81
C GLU A 52 6.80 9.98 2.50
N ASP A 53 6.02 10.37 1.49
CA ASP A 53 5.81 11.77 1.12
C ASP A 53 5.12 12.59 2.23
N GLN A 54 4.15 12.00 2.93
CA GLN A 54 3.39 12.67 4.00
C GLN A 54 4.14 12.74 5.32
N THR A 55 4.77 11.63 5.71
CA THR A 55 5.39 11.49 7.04
C THR A 55 6.87 11.86 7.05
N LYS A 56 7.51 11.88 5.88
CA LYS A 56 8.97 11.99 5.73
C LYS A 56 9.74 10.83 6.38
N ILE A 57 9.07 9.71 6.67
CA ILE A 57 9.66 8.51 7.27
C ILE A 57 9.86 7.48 6.15
N PRO A 58 11.12 7.14 5.80
CA PRO A 58 11.38 6.03 4.88
C PRO A 58 10.88 4.70 5.46
N CYS A 59 10.04 3.96 4.74
CA CYS A 59 9.39 2.76 5.26
C CYS A 59 9.24 1.64 4.22
N ALA A 60 8.86 0.47 4.71
CA ALA A 60 8.31 -0.63 3.92
C ALA A 60 6.85 -0.85 4.32
N ILE A 61 6.00 -1.09 3.33
CA ILE A 61 4.56 -1.35 3.51
C ILE A 61 4.26 -2.81 3.23
N LYS A 62 3.39 -3.39 4.06
CA LYS A 62 2.76 -4.69 3.82
C LYS A 62 1.25 -4.53 3.80
N VAL A 63 0.61 -4.91 2.71
CA VAL A 63 -0.85 -4.95 2.63
C VAL A 63 -1.36 -6.14 3.45
N MET A 64 -2.32 -5.88 4.33
CA MET A 64 -2.93 -6.89 5.21
C MET A 64 -4.31 -7.28 4.71
N PHE A 65 -5.05 -6.33 4.15
CA PHE A 65 -6.41 -6.51 3.67
C PHE A 65 -6.75 -5.48 2.59
N TRP A 66 -7.55 -5.87 1.61
CA TRP A 66 -8.16 -4.95 0.64
C TRP A 66 -9.59 -5.37 0.27
N ARG A 67 -10.41 -4.40 -0.13
CA ARG A 67 -11.76 -4.61 -0.68
C ARG A 67 -12.07 -3.65 -1.81
#